data_AF-A0A2N0NC59-F1
#
_entry.id   AF-A0A2N0NC59-F1
#
_cell.length_a   1.000
_cell.length_b   1.000
_cell.length_c   1.000
_cell.angle_alpha   90.00
_cell.angle_beta   90.00
_cell.angle_gamma   90.00
#
_symmetry.space_group_name_H-M   'P 1'
#
loop_
_entity.id
_entity.type
_entity.pdbx_description
1 polymer ?
#
loop_
_entity_poly.entity_id
_entity_poly.type
_entity_poly.pdbx_seq_one_letter_code
_entity_poly.pdbx_strand_id
1 'polypeptide(L)'
;YTRRFRSILRIATRGQALHDTYQVNYSIQGLEPTLGYQVRRSNPTNLSDAIKTARGEEEAKNELIRKTTGINIEQIRQEKNIEEILKEGTNKREENEIYRKMQKPVNEKDIDELSKALEQFRAERIAMGETLNEIKNQQRRNINRNANTRNARIMRCYECNEE
;
A
#
# COMPACT_ATOMS: atom_id res chain seq x y z
N TYR A 1 16.57 -5.75 -6.25
CA TYR A 1 15.78 -5.07 -7.30
C TYR A 1 16.63 -4.54 -8.45
N THR A 2 17.49 -3.54 -8.21
CA THR A 2 18.25 -2.80 -9.25
C THR A 2 19.01 -3.65 -10.26
N ARG A 3 19.67 -4.74 -9.82
CA ARG A 3 20.36 -5.68 -10.72
C ARG A 3 19.40 -6.32 -11.74
N ARG A 4 18.22 -6.76 -11.28
CA ARG A 4 17.19 -7.35 -12.15
C ARG A 4 16.62 -6.31 -13.12
N PHE A 5 16.35 -5.10 -12.63
CA PHE A 5 15.86 -3.99 -13.47
C PHE A 5 16.82 -3.69 -14.62
N ARG A 6 18.13 -3.53 -14.36
CA ARG A 6 19.13 -3.29 -15.41
C ARG A 6 19.21 -4.42 -16.43
N SER A 7 19.08 -5.67 -15.99
CA SER A 7 19.05 -6.82 -16.89
C SER A 7 17.85 -6.78 -17.82
N ILE A 8 16.64 -6.59 -17.27
CA ILE A 8 15.39 -6.50 -18.04
C ILE A 8 15.43 -5.30 -19.00
N LEU A 9 15.89 -4.14 -18.53
CA LEU A 9 15.99 -2.94 -19.36
C LEU A 9 16.91 -3.18 -20.56
N ARG A 10 18.06 -3.82 -20.37
CA ARG A 10 18.99 -4.18 -21.44
C ARG A 10 18.35 -5.15 -22.45
N ILE A 11 17.57 -6.12 -21.99
CA ILE A 11 16.87 -7.08 -22.86
C ILE A 11 15.77 -6.37 -23.66
N ALA A 12 14.92 -5.60 -22.99
CA ALA A 12 13.78 -4.90 -23.59
C ALA A 12 14.21 -3.88 -24.65
N THR A 13 15.36 -3.24 -24.43
CA THR A 13 15.91 -2.24 -25.34
C THR A 13 16.87 -2.79 -26.38
N ARG A 14 17.14 -4.11 -26.37
CA ARG A 14 18.14 -4.75 -27.25
C ARG A 14 19.52 -4.06 -27.19
N GLY A 15 19.85 -3.48 -26.04
CA GLY A 15 21.10 -2.74 -25.82
C GLY A 15 21.09 -1.28 -26.28
N GLN A 16 20.02 -0.77 -26.87
CA GLN A 16 19.89 0.66 -27.16
C GLN A 16 19.49 1.43 -25.90
N ALA A 17 20.24 2.46 -25.52
CA ALA A 17 19.90 3.23 -24.32
C ALA A 17 18.55 3.95 -24.52
N LEU A 18 17.59 3.65 -23.65
CA LEU A 18 16.34 4.40 -23.58
C LEU A 18 16.62 5.83 -23.09
N HIS A 19 15.76 6.80 -23.40
CA HIS A 19 15.95 8.16 -22.87
C HIS A 19 15.93 8.17 -21.33
N ASP A 20 16.79 8.98 -20.70
CA ASP A 20 16.99 8.99 -19.25
C ASP A 20 15.69 9.19 -18.47
N THR A 21 14.81 10.06 -18.96
CA THR A 21 13.48 10.30 -18.36
C THR A 21 12.65 9.02 -18.24
N TYR A 22 12.67 8.15 -19.25
CA TYR A 22 11.94 6.89 -19.22
C TYR A 22 12.64 5.87 -18.32
N GLN A 23 13.97 5.76 -18.39
CA GLN A 23 14.72 4.87 -17.51
C GLN A 23 14.47 5.17 -16.03
N VAL A 24 14.51 6.45 -15.67
CA VAL A 24 14.19 6.94 -14.32
C VAL A 24 12.77 6.58 -13.95
N ASN A 25 11.78 6.93 -14.77
CA ASN A 25 10.37 6.66 -14.46
C ASN A 25 10.08 5.18 -14.23
N TYR A 26 10.57 4.29 -15.10
CA TYR A 26 10.40 2.85 -14.94
C TYR A 26 11.13 2.30 -13.71
N SER A 27 12.31 2.84 -13.40
CA SER A 27 13.05 2.43 -12.21
C SER A 27 12.32 2.80 -10.92
N ILE A 28 11.65 3.96 -10.90
CA ILE A 28 10.90 4.40 -9.72
C ILE A 28 9.60 3.62 -9.58
N GLN A 29 8.93 3.29 -10.68
CA GLN A 29 7.68 2.51 -10.66
C GLN A 29 7.83 1.14 -10.00
N GLY A 30 9.02 0.51 -10.06
CA GLY A 30 9.24 -0.79 -9.42
C GLY A 30 9.76 -0.73 -7.99
N LEU A 31 9.92 0.46 -7.39
CA LEU A 31 10.29 0.62 -5.98
C LEU A 31 9.05 0.50 -5.07
N GLU A 32 9.29 0.26 -3.79
CA GLU A 32 8.26 0.42 -2.76
C GLU A 32 7.65 1.83 -2.86
N PRO A 33 6.32 2.02 -2.77
CA PRO A 33 5.69 3.33 -3.00
C PRO A 33 6.26 4.47 -2.16
N THR A 34 6.61 4.20 -0.91
CA THR A 34 7.23 5.16 0.02
C THR A 34 8.62 5.58 -0.47
N LEU A 35 9.44 4.61 -0.89
CA LEU A 35 10.77 4.85 -1.44
C LEU A 35 10.70 5.55 -2.79
N GLY A 36 9.79 5.12 -3.66
CA GLY A 36 9.56 5.73 -4.96
C GLY A 36 9.08 7.19 -4.87
N TYR A 37 8.28 7.52 -3.85
CA TYR A 37 7.90 8.91 -3.56
C TYR A 37 9.12 9.76 -3.21
N GLN A 38 9.99 9.30 -2.30
CA GLN A 38 11.20 10.05 -1.92
C GLN A 38 12.14 10.24 -3.11
N VAL A 39 12.33 9.20 -3.91
CA VAL A 39 13.16 9.27 -5.12
C VAL A 39 12.56 10.20 -6.17
N ARG A 40 11.23 10.26 -6.34
CA ARG A 40 10.62 11.28 -7.21
C ARG A 40 10.87 12.69 -6.70
N ARG A 41 10.73 12.88 -5.38
CA ARG A 41 10.92 14.18 -4.74
C ARG A 41 12.34 14.73 -4.90
N SER A 42 13.36 13.86 -4.99
CA SER A 42 14.74 14.27 -5.23
C SER A 42 15.04 14.67 -6.68
N ASN A 43 14.09 14.50 -7.61
CA ASN A 43 14.21 14.83 -9.03
C ASN A 43 15.51 14.31 -9.71
N PRO A 44 15.74 12.98 -9.73
CA PRO A 44 16.93 12.40 -10.33
C PRO A 44 16.95 12.63 -11.85
N THR A 45 18.10 13.03 -12.38
CA THR A 45 18.27 13.34 -13.81
C THR A 45 18.49 12.10 -14.67
N ASN A 46 19.05 11.04 -14.10
CA ASN A 46 19.38 9.81 -14.80
C ASN A 46 19.19 8.58 -13.88
N LEU A 47 19.26 7.38 -14.48
CA LEU A 47 19.04 6.12 -13.78
C LEU A 47 20.06 5.91 -12.62
N SER A 48 21.29 6.37 -12.77
CA SER A 48 22.32 6.24 -11.73
C SER A 48 21.95 7.04 -10.49
N ASP A 49 21.49 8.27 -10.68
CA ASP A 49 21.09 9.17 -9.60
C ASP A 49 19.82 8.68 -8.89
N ALA A 50 18.85 8.16 -9.66
CA ALA A 50 17.66 7.52 -9.10
C ALA A 50 18.03 6.33 -8.20
N ILE A 51 18.98 5.49 -8.64
CA ILE A 51 19.47 4.33 -7.86
C ILE A 51 20.23 4.76 -6.62
N LYS A 52 21.10 5.78 -6.72
CA LYS A 52 21.85 6.30 -5.57
C LYS A 52 20.91 6.86 -4.51
N THR A 53 19.93 7.66 -4.94
CA THR A 53 18.91 8.22 -4.04
C THR A 53 18.10 7.09 -3.38
N ALA A 54 17.61 6.13 -4.17
CA ALA A 54 16.84 5.01 -3.65
C ALA A 54 17.62 4.20 -2.60
N ARG A 55 18.93 4.01 -2.81
CA ARG A 55 19.79 3.34 -1.84
C ARG A 55 19.91 4.16 -0.55
N GLY A 56 20.22 5.45 -0.65
CA GLY A 56 20.38 6.30 0.52
C GLY A 56 19.11 6.40 1.37
N GLU A 57 17.95 6.50 0.72
CA GLU A 57 16.65 6.52 1.39
C GLU A 57 16.31 5.16 2.05
N GLU A 58 16.66 4.04 1.41
CA GLU A 58 16.51 2.70 2.01
C GLU A 58 17.42 2.53 3.24
N GLU A 59 18.68 2.98 3.16
CA GLU A 59 19.64 2.95 4.26
C GLU A 59 19.17 3.83 5.43
N ALA A 60 18.72 5.05 5.16
CA ALA A 60 18.16 5.95 6.16
C ALA A 60 16.91 5.36 6.85
N LYS A 61 16.03 4.72 6.07
CA LYS A 61 14.86 4.00 6.63
C LYS A 61 15.29 2.86 7.54
N ASN A 62 16.29 2.08 7.13
CA ASN A 62 16.80 0.97 7.93
C ASN A 62 17.47 1.46 9.23
N GLU A 63 18.23 2.56 9.18
CA GLU A 63 18.85 3.16 10.36
C GLU A 63 17.81 3.68 11.34
N LEU A 64 16.75 4.33 10.84
CA LEU A 64 15.64 4.79 11.67
C LEU A 64 14.96 3.62 12.39
N ILE A 65 14.72 2.51 11.69
CA ILE A 65 14.13 1.31 12.30
C ILE A 65 15.07 0.76 13.37
N ARG A 66 16.37 0.63 13.07
CA ARG A 66 17.37 0.18 14.05
C ARG A 66 17.38 1.05 15.32
N LYS A 67 17.30 2.37 15.19
CA LYS A 67 17.27 3.29 16.34
C LYS A 67 15.98 3.24 17.13
N THR A 68 14.84 3.01 16.48
CA THR A 68 13.52 3.06 17.13
C THR A 68 13.12 1.73 17.75
N THR A 69 13.47 0.59 17.14
CA THR A 69 13.06 -0.73 17.60
C THR A 69 14.22 -1.60 18.07
N GLY A 70 15.48 -1.18 17.86
CA GLY A 70 16.66 -2.00 18.12
C GLY A 70 16.90 -3.11 17.09
N ILE A 71 16.01 -3.24 16.09
CA ILE A 71 16.05 -4.33 15.10
C ILE A 71 17.04 -4.01 13.98
N ASN A 72 18.00 -4.89 13.74
CA ASN A 72 18.92 -4.77 12.62
C ASN A 72 18.38 -5.48 11.37
N ILE A 73 17.84 -4.70 10.43
CA ILE A 73 17.27 -5.22 9.17
C ILE A 73 18.31 -5.91 8.28
N GLU A 74 19.58 -5.49 8.35
CA GLU A 74 20.65 -6.13 7.56
C GLU A 74 20.91 -7.56 8.04
N GLN A 75 20.87 -7.79 9.36
CA GLN A 75 20.93 -9.14 9.95
C GLN A 75 19.70 -9.96 9.55
N ILE A 76 18.48 -9.40 9.62
CA ILE A 76 17.27 -10.11 9.16
C ILE A 76 17.35 -10.51 7.67
N ARG A 77 18.02 -9.72 6.82
CA ARG A 77 18.22 -10.09 5.40
C ARG A 77 19.27 -11.19 5.21
N GLN A 78 20.24 -11.31 6.11
CA GLN A 78 21.30 -12.34 6.10
C GLN A 78 20.86 -13.63 6.82
N GLU A 79 20.10 -13.52 7.91
CA GLU A 79 19.63 -14.61 8.79
C GLU A 79 18.36 -15.30 8.27
N LYS A 80 17.92 -15.02 7.05
CA LYS A 80 16.88 -15.83 6.38
C LYS A 80 17.46 -17.14 5.84
N ASN A 81 18.15 -17.89 6.70
CA ASN A 81 17.97 -19.33 6.72
C ASN A 81 16.67 -19.57 7.48
N ILE A 82 15.59 -19.85 6.74
CA ILE A 82 14.24 -20.10 7.27
C ILE A 82 14.24 -21.13 8.42
N GLU A 83 15.28 -21.97 8.52
CA GLU A 83 15.54 -22.92 9.60
C GLU A 83 15.75 -22.33 11.00
N GLU A 84 16.34 -21.16 11.16
CA GLU A 84 16.71 -20.65 12.50
C GLU A 84 15.53 -19.95 13.19
N ILE A 85 14.72 -19.22 12.42
CA ILE A 85 13.43 -18.65 12.85
C ILE A 85 12.45 -19.76 13.27
N LEU A 86 12.46 -20.91 12.58
CA LEU A 86 11.66 -22.06 12.96
C LEU A 86 12.16 -22.72 14.25
N LYS A 87 13.46 -22.72 14.53
CA LYS A 87 14.04 -23.26 15.77
C LYS A 87 13.79 -22.37 16.97
N GLU A 88 13.95 -21.05 16.85
CA GLU A 88 13.66 -20.10 17.93
C GLU A 88 12.17 -20.03 18.27
N GLY A 89 11.28 -20.19 17.27
CA GLY A 89 9.83 -20.31 17.49
C GLY A 89 9.38 -21.62 18.15
N THR A 90 10.20 -22.67 18.12
CA THR A 90 9.87 -23.98 18.73
C THR A 90 10.31 -24.14 20.19
N ASN A 91 11.18 -23.27 20.69
CA ASN A 91 11.76 -23.41 22.04
C ASN A 91 11.02 -22.66 23.15
N LYS A 92 9.97 -21.91 22.83
CA LYS A 92 9.01 -21.37 23.81
C LYS A 92 7.64 -21.98 23.59
N ARG A 93 7.46 -23.23 24.03
CA ARG A 93 6.13 -23.82 24.24
C ARG A 93 5.47 -23.18 25.46
N GLU A 94 5.14 -21.89 25.36
CA GLU A 94 3.91 -21.43 26.00
C GLU A 94 2.81 -21.83 25.03
N GLU A 95 2.10 -22.90 25.37
CA GLU A 95 0.93 -23.36 24.62
C GLU A 95 -0.05 -22.19 24.51
N ASN A 96 0.00 -21.51 23.37
CA ASN A 96 -0.85 -20.38 23.05
C ASN A 96 -2.31 -20.81 23.33
N GLU A 97 -3.06 -20.06 24.15
CA GLU A 97 -4.41 -20.44 24.61
C GLU A 97 -5.33 -20.89 23.47
N ILE A 98 -5.11 -20.32 22.29
CA ILE A 98 -5.80 -20.64 21.04
C ILE A 98 -5.64 -22.13 20.70
N TYR A 99 -4.44 -22.68 20.83
CA TYR A 99 -4.13 -24.09 20.53
C TYR A 99 -4.84 -25.06 21.48
N ARG A 100 -4.93 -24.71 22.77
CA ARG A 100 -5.72 -25.48 23.75
C ARG A 100 -7.22 -25.40 23.48
N LYS A 101 -7.72 -24.24 23.05
CA LYS A 101 -9.13 -24.05 22.68
C LYS A 101 -9.50 -24.84 21.41
N MET A 102 -8.57 -24.99 20.47
CA MET A 102 -8.74 -25.81 19.26
C MET A 102 -8.71 -27.33 19.50
N GLN A 103 -8.15 -27.80 20.62
CA GLN A 103 -8.17 -29.23 20.99
C GLN A 103 -9.48 -29.67 21.66
N LYS A 104 -10.35 -28.73 22.05
CA LYS A 104 -11.65 -29.09 22.62
C LYS A 104 -12.55 -29.64 21.51
N PRO A 105 -13.22 -30.79 21.72
CA PRO A 105 -14.20 -31.28 20.76
C PRO A 105 -15.31 -30.24 20.62
N VAL A 106 -15.56 -29.80 19.40
CA VAL A 106 -16.66 -28.87 19.08
C VAL A 106 -17.96 -29.64 19.22
N ASN A 107 -18.83 -29.22 20.13
CA ASN A 107 -20.16 -29.83 20.26
C ASN A 107 -21.10 -29.22 19.20
N GLU A 108 -22.11 -29.97 18.74
CA GLU A 108 -23.07 -29.49 17.70
C GLU A 108 -23.72 -28.14 18.07
N LYS A 109 -23.93 -27.87 19.36
CA LYS A 109 -24.46 -26.60 19.86
C LYS A 109 -23.56 -25.40 19.57
N ASP A 110 -22.25 -25.61 19.57
CA ASP A 110 -21.27 -24.55 19.30
C ASP A 110 -21.25 -24.19 17.80
N ILE A 111 -21.51 -25.17 16.93
CA ILE A 111 -21.63 -24.99 15.48
C ILE A 111 -22.90 -24.20 15.14
N ASP A 112 -24.01 -24.48 15.82
CA ASP A 112 -25.26 -23.74 15.65
C ASP A 112 -25.13 -22.28 16.08
N GLU A 113 -24.42 -22.03 17.18
CA GLU A 113 -24.17 -20.67 17.67
C GLU A 113 -23.25 -19.89 16.73
N LEU A 114 -22.19 -20.53 16.22
CA LEU A 114 -21.32 -19.97 15.17
C LEU A 114 -22.08 -19.69 13.87
N SER A 115 -23.00 -20.57 13.49
CA SER A 115 -23.83 -20.39 12.29
C SER A 115 -24.76 -19.19 12.41
N LYS A 116 -25.41 -19.02 13.58
CA LYS A 116 -26.23 -17.84 13.87
C LYS A 116 -25.42 -16.56 13.89
N ALA A 117 -24.23 -16.56 14.50
CA ALA A 117 -23.34 -15.40 14.52
C ALA A 117 -22.89 -14.99 13.11
N LEU A 118 -22.62 -15.97 12.24
CA LEU A 118 -22.24 -15.72 10.85
C LEU A 118 -23.41 -15.15 10.03
N GLU A 119 -24.63 -15.63 10.25
CA GLU A 119 -25.83 -15.07 9.61
C GLU A 119 -26.11 -13.63 10.05
N GLN A 120 -25.99 -13.34 11.35
CA GLN A 120 -26.10 -11.99 11.90
C GLN A 120 -25.06 -11.05 11.28
N PHE A 121 -23.80 -11.48 11.22
CA PHE A 121 -22.73 -10.70 10.60
C PHE A 121 -22.99 -10.42 9.11
N ARG A 122 -23.54 -11.40 8.36
CA ARG A 122 -23.92 -11.20 6.96
C ARG A 122 -25.05 -10.19 6.83
N ALA A 123 -26.07 -10.26 7.68
CA ALA A 123 -27.18 -9.31 7.68
C ALA A 123 -26.71 -7.88 8.00
N GLU A 124 -25.87 -7.71 9.01
CA GLU A 124 -25.27 -6.41 9.36
C GLU A 124 -24.44 -5.83 8.23
N ARG A 125 -23.65 -6.66 7.53
CA ARG A 125 -22.86 -6.23 6.38
C ARG A 125 -23.71 -5.78 5.19
N ILE A 126 -24.85 -6.43 4.96
CA ILE A 126 -25.80 -6.03 3.92
C ILE A 126 -26.43 -4.68 4.28
N ALA A 127 -26.91 -4.53 5.52
CA ALA A 127 -27.48 -3.27 6.02
C ALA A 127 -26.45 -2.11 5.98
N MET A 128 -25.18 -2.38 6.30
CA MET A 128 -24.09 -1.41 6.16
C MET A 128 -23.85 -1.03 4.69
N GLY A 129 -23.96 -1.99 3.75
CA GLY A 129 -23.88 -1.71 2.32
C GLY A 129 -25.02 -0.82 1.81
N GLU A 130 -26.24 -1.05 2.29
CA GLU A 130 -27.43 -0.26 1.96
C GLU A 130 -27.32 1.17 2.49
N THR A 131 -26.93 1.35 3.75
CA THR A 131 -26.71 2.69 4.34
C THR A 131 -25.61 3.47 3.61
N LEU A 132 -24.52 2.81 3.21
CA LEU A 132 -23.47 3.45 2.40
C LEU A 132 -23.97 3.87 1.01
N ASN A 133 -24.85 3.08 0.39
CA ASN A 133 -25.48 3.43 -0.89
C ASN A 133 -26.46 4.60 -0.75
N GLU A 134 -27.24 4.66 0.33
CA GLU A 134 -28.10 5.80 0.64
C GLU A 134 -27.31 7.09 0.86
N ILE A 135 -26.22 7.04 1.62
CA ILE A 135 -25.32 8.20 1.85
C ILE A 135 -24.74 8.69 0.51
N LYS A 136 -24.26 7.78 -0.35
CA LYS A 136 -23.79 8.15 -1.70
C LYS A 136 -24.87 8.78 -2.56
N ASN A 137 -26.09 8.26 -2.51
CA ASN A 137 -27.22 8.80 -3.26
C ASN A 137 -27.66 10.18 -2.75
N GLN A 138 -27.65 10.40 -1.44
CA GLN A 138 -27.91 11.72 -0.84
C GLN A 138 -26.83 12.75 -1.22
N GLN A 139 -25.55 12.37 -1.19
CA GLN A 139 -24.45 13.24 -1.64
C GLN A 139 -24.60 13.63 -3.12
N ARG A 140 -24.95 12.68 -4.01
CA ARG A 140 -25.20 12.96 -5.43
C ARG A 140 -26.37 13.92 -5.64
N ARG A 141 -27.47 13.78 -4.88
CA ARG A 141 -28.62 14.70 -4.94
C ARG A 141 -28.26 16.11 -4.47
N ASN A 142 -27.42 16.23 -3.45
CA ASN A 142 -26.96 17.54 -2.94
C ASN A 142 -26.01 18.25 -3.92
N ILE A 143 -25.13 17.51 -4.61
CA ILE A 143 -24.25 18.07 -5.65
C ILE A 143 -25.08 18.62 -6.82
N ASN A 144 -26.10 17.89 -7.28
CA ASN A 144 -26.97 18.35 -8.38
C ASN A 144 -27.84 19.56 -8.00
N ARG A 145 -28.25 19.71 -6.72
CA ARG A 145 -28.96 20.91 -6.25
C ARG A 145 -28.06 22.16 -6.17
N ASN A 146 -26.78 21.98 -5.84
CA ASN A 146 -25.80 23.08 -5.81
C ASN A 146 -25.31 23.50 -7.21
N ALA A 147 -25.43 22.64 -8.21
CA ALA A 147 -25.14 23.01 -9.61
C ALA A 147 -26.22 23.95 -10.20
N ASN A 148 -27.50 23.72 -9.88
CA ASN A 148 -28.62 24.55 -10.36
C ASN A 148 -28.78 25.89 -9.64
N THR A 149 -28.07 26.12 -8.54
CA THR A 149 -28.13 27.37 -7.76
C THR A 149 -26.90 28.27 -7.95
N ARG A 150 -25.91 27.85 -8.76
CA ARG A 150 -24.92 28.79 -9.31
C ARG A 150 -25.57 29.58 -10.44
N ASN A 151 -26.39 30.53 -10.01
CA ASN A 151 -26.82 31.69 -10.76
C ASN A 151 -25.69 32.14 -11.70
N ALA A 152 -26.02 32.17 -12.98
CA ALA A 152 -25.22 32.71 -14.07
C ALA A 152 -24.77 34.13 -13.71
N ARG A 153 -23.58 34.26 -13.10
CA ARG A 153 -22.81 35.50 -13.20
C ARG A 153 -22.23 35.48 -14.61
N ILE A 154 -22.90 36.19 -15.51
CA ILE A 154 -22.37 36.60 -16.81
C ILE A 154 -20.96 37.16 -16.53
N MET A 155 -19.93 36.43 -16.96
CA MET A 155 -18.54 36.88 -16.85
C MET A 155 -18.30 37.91 -17.94
N ARG A 156 -18.42 39.20 -17.60
CA ARG A 156 -17.95 40.27 -18.49
C ARG A 156 -16.43 40.30 -18.47
N CYS A 157 -15.81 40.34 -19.64
CA CYS A 157 -14.36 40.46 -19.79
C CYS A 157 -13.92 41.83 -19.25
N TYR A 158 -12.93 41.85 -18.35
CA TYR A 158 -12.46 43.08 -17.71
C TYR A 158 -11.75 44.04 -18.67
N GLU A 159 -11.27 43.53 -19.82
CA GLU A 159 -10.67 44.34 -20.89
C GLU A 159 -11.67 44.77 -21.96
N CYS A 160 -12.76 44.03 -22.13
CA CYS A 160 -13.75 44.26 -23.19
C CYS A 160 -15.14 44.20 -22.55
N ASN A 161 -15.69 45.35 -22.16
CA ASN A 161 -17.01 45.47 -21.53
C ASN A 161 -18.18 45.13 -22.49
N GLU A 162 -18.21 43.92 -23.03
CA GLU A 162 -19.34 43.36 -23.76
C GLU A 162 -19.87 42.13 -23.02
N GLU A 163 -21.19 41.93 -23.14
CA GLU A 163 -21.91 40.79 -22.56
C GLU A 163 -21.69 39.48 -23.34
#